data_AF-A0A524LMW8-F1
#
_entry.id   AF-A0A524LMW8-F1
#
_cell.length_a   1.000
_cell.length_b   1.000
_cell.length_c   1.000
_cell.angle_alpha   90.00
_cell.angle_beta   90.00
_cell.angle_gamma   90.00
#
_symmetry.space_group_name_H-M   'P 1'
#
loop_
_entity.id
_entity.type
_entity.pdbx_description
1 polymer ?
#
loop_
_entity_poly.entity_id
_entity_poly.type
_entity_poly.pdbx_seq_one_letter_code
_entity_poly.pdbx_strand_id
1 'polypeptide(L)'
;MLDRRQIEKRVKILQETRHVLHSLSKQRAPRGLEPREQLELERYNKWLSKAGDELAKVCKMGEQLLKQKQETEKFQEMNMAFSLQYLQLQQDMQQENRQFTLVSNIMKVKHDTAKAAINNVR
;
A
#
# COMPACT_ATOMS: atom_id res chain seq x y z
N MET A 1 6.43 16.11 -1.38
CA MET A 1 5.45 15.05 -1.71
C MET A 1 4.17 15.31 -0.91
N LEU A 2 2.99 15.11 -1.49
CA LEU A 2 1.72 15.17 -0.75
C LEU A 2 1.63 13.99 0.22
N ASP A 3 1.40 14.30 1.50
CA ASP A 3 1.23 13.30 2.56
C ASP A 3 -0.13 12.60 2.42
N ARG A 4 -0.19 11.30 2.76
CA ARG A 4 -1.39 10.45 2.63
C ARG A 4 -2.57 11.05 3.39
N ARG A 5 -2.34 11.53 4.63
CA ARG A 5 -3.37 12.17 5.46
C ARG A 5 -3.92 13.45 4.82
N GLN A 6 -3.08 14.19 4.10
CA GLN A 6 -3.51 15.39 3.38
C GLN A 6 -4.41 15.03 2.20
N ILE A 7 -4.12 13.94 1.48
CA ILE A 7 -4.95 13.46 0.38
C ILE A 7 -6.30 12.95 0.91
N GLU A 8 -6.31 12.15 1.97
CA GLU A 8 -7.54 11.66 2.63
C GLU A 8 -8.43 12.83 3.07
N LYS A 9 -7.85 13.84 3.74
CA LYS A 9 -8.59 15.05 4.14
C LYS A 9 -9.17 15.80 2.95
N ARG A 10 -8.41 15.94 1.86
CA ARG A 10 -8.87 16.60 0.62
C ARG A 10 -10.03 15.84 -0.03
N VAL A 11 -9.91 14.51 -0.18
CA VAL A 11 -10.98 13.67 -0.74
C VAL A 11 -12.26 13.81 0.09
N LYS A 12 -12.15 13.78 1.42
CA LYS A 12 -13.30 13.94 2.31
C LYS A 12 -14.02 15.28 2.10
N ILE A 13 -13.27 16.39 2.06
CA ILE A 13 -13.85 17.72 1.83
C ILE A 13 -14.54 17.81 0.47
N LEU A 14 -13.94 17.23 -0.57
CA LEU A 14 -14.52 17.22 -1.92
C LEU A 14 -15.81 16.39 -1.98
N GLN A 15 -15.86 15.26 -1.28
CA GLN A 15 -17.06 14.43 -1.16
C GLN A 15 -18.18 15.18 -0.43
N GLU A 16 -17.88 15.81 0.70
CA GLU A 16 -18.84 16.63 1.46
C GLU A 16 -19.40 17.77 0.60
N THR A 17 -18.52 18.50 -0.09
CA THR A 17 -18.91 19.61 -0.97
C THR A 17 -19.80 19.13 -2.12
N ARG A 18 -19.46 17.99 -2.74
CA ARG A 18 -20.28 17.37 -3.78
C ARG A 18 -21.67 17.03 -3.27
N HIS A 19 -21.77 16.44 -2.07
CA HIS A 19 -23.07 16.10 -1.48
C HIS A 19 -23.93 17.35 -1.26
N VAL A 20 -23.34 18.44 -0.77
CA VAL A 20 -24.03 19.71 -0.61
C VAL A 20 -24.53 20.25 -1.96
N LEU A 21 -23.67 20.31 -2.98
CA LEU A 21 -24.05 20.80 -4.31
C LEU A 21 -25.17 19.97 -4.96
N HIS A 22 -25.13 18.65 -4.78
CA HIS A 22 -26.19 17.75 -5.26
C HIS A 22 -27.50 17.89 -4.47
N SER A 23 -27.42 18.23 -3.19
CA SER A 23 -28.62 18.51 -2.39
C SER A 23 -29.28 19.83 -2.81
N LEU A 24 -28.46 20.86 -3.10
CA LEU A 24 -28.92 22.17 -3.55
C LEU A 24 -29.56 22.09 -4.94
N SER A 25 -28.97 21.35 -5.88
CA SER A 25 -29.54 21.20 -7.23
C SER A 25 -30.90 20.49 -7.26
N LYS A 26 -31.23 19.75 -6.19
CA LYS A 26 -32.50 19.01 -6.03
C LYS A 26 -33.55 19.75 -5.20
N GLN A 27 -33.25 20.93 -4.68
CA GLN A 27 -34.23 21.70 -3.92
C GLN A 27 -35.42 22.09 -4.80
N ARG A 28 -36.63 21.98 -4.26
CA ARG A 28 -37.85 22.33 -4.98
C ARG A 28 -37.88 23.84 -5.25
N ALA A 29 -38.28 24.21 -6.46
CA ALA A 29 -38.45 25.60 -6.84
C ALA A 29 -39.49 26.29 -5.93
N PRO A 30 -39.22 27.52 -5.46
CA PRO A 30 -40.21 28.36 -4.79
C PRO A 30 -41.52 28.49 -5.60
N ARG A 31 -42.66 28.60 -4.93
CA ARG A 31 -43.94 28.86 -5.63
C ARG A 31 -44.00 30.34 -6.01
N GLY A 32 -44.47 30.64 -7.23
CA GLY A 32 -44.72 32.00 -7.70
C GLY A 32 -43.59 32.67 -8.49
N LEU A 33 -42.60 31.91 -8.97
CA LEU A 33 -41.52 32.45 -9.82
C LEU A 33 -42.03 32.86 -11.20
N GLU A 34 -41.54 34.00 -11.68
CA GLU A 34 -41.76 34.41 -13.07
C GLU A 34 -41.05 33.46 -14.05
N PRO A 35 -41.53 33.33 -15.31
CA PRO A 35 -40.90 32.45 -16.32
C PRO A 35 -39.40 32.70 -16.52
N ARG A 36 -38.95 33.95 -16.38
CA ARG A 36 -37.52 34.31 -16.44
C ARG A 36 -36.73 33.76 -15.25
N GLU A 37 -37.28 33.87 -14.04
CA GLU A 37 -36.64 33.39 -12.81
C GLU A 37 -36.61 31.86 -12.78
N GLN A 38 -37.62 31.19 -13.35
CA GLN A 38 -37.62 29.74 -13.54
C GLN A 38 -36.46 29.30 -14.44
N LEU A 39 -36.24 29.99 -15.55
CA LEU A 39 -35.15 29.68 -16.49
C LEU A 39 -33.76 29.93 -15.88
N GLU A 40 -33.62 30.97 -15.06
CA GLU A 40 -32.38 31.25 -14.31
C GLU A 40 -32.12 30.18 -13.25
N LEU A 41 -33.14 29.73 -12.52
CA LEU A 41 -33.04 28.65 -11.54
C LEU A 41 -32.65 27.32 -12.20
N GLU A 42 -33.22 26.99 -13.37
CA GLU A 42 -32.82 25.80 -14.12
C GLU A 42 -31.36 25.85 -14.56
N ARG A 43 -30.89 27.00 -15.06
CA ARG A 43 -29.47 27.21 -15.42
C ARG A 43 -28.57 27.03 -14.21
N TYR A 44 -28.96 27.58 -13.06
CA TYR A 44 -28.22 27.47 -11.81
C TYR A 44 -28.16 26.00 -11.33
N ASN A 45 -29.28 25.29 -11.32
CA ASN A 45 -29.33 23.87 -10.94
C ASN A 45 -28.50 23.00 -11.88
N LYS A 46 -28.53 23.28 -13.18
CA LYS A 46 -27.69 22.60 -14.18
C LYS A 46 -26.20 22.84 -13.93
N TRP A 47 -25.82 24.06 -13.57
CA TRP A 47 -24.44 24.37 -13.19
C TRP A 47 -24.02 23.62 -11.92
N LEU A 48 -24.85 23.61 -10.88
CA LEU A 48 -24.59 22.88 -9.63
C LEU A 48 -24.39 21.37 -9.88
N SER A 49 -25.22 20.76 -10.73
CA SER A 49 -25.06 19.35 -11.11
C SER A 49 -23.72 19.12 -11.80
N LYS A 50 -23.38 19.95 -12.79
CA LYS A 50 -22.11 19.84 -13.53
C LYS A 50 -20.90 20.02 -12.60
N ALA A 51 -20.95 20.98 -11.68
CA ALA A 51 -19.91 21.19 -10.68
C ALA A 51 -19.76 19.97 -9.76
N GLY A 52 -20.87 19.36 -9.34
CA GLY A 52 -20.87 18.10 -8.58
C GLY A 52 -20.23 16.93 -9.33
N ASP A 53 -20.46 16.84 -10.64
CA ASP A 53 -19.86 15.81 -11.50
C ASP A 53 -18.34 16.01 -11.68
N GLU A 54 -17.88 17.26 -11.84
CA GLU A 54 -16.45 17.57 -11.89
C GLU A 54 -15.75 17.24 -10.55
N LEU A 55 -16.37 17.59 -9.42
CA LEU A 55 -15.86 17.19 -8.11
C LEU A 55 -15.80 15.68 -7.95
N ALA A 56 -16.76 14.93 -8.51
CA ALA A 56 -16.73 13.47 -8.51
C ALA A 56 -15.50 12.91 -9.24
N LYS A 57 -15.12 13.51 -10.36
CA LYS A 57 -13.90 13.11 -11.10
C LYS A 57 -12.65 13.35 -10.26
N VAL A 58 -12.55 14.52 -9.61
CA VAL A 58 -11.40 14.86 -8.76
C VAL A 58 -11.33 13.94 -7.53
N CYS A 59 -12.46 13.60 -6.91
CA CYS A 59 -12.51 12.61 -5.82
C CYS A 59 -11.95 11.26 -6.27
N LYS A 60 -12.38 10.75 -7.43
CA LYS A 60 -11.88 9.48 -7.98
C LYS A 60 -10.37 9.50 -8.20
N MET A 61 -9.81 10.60 -8.69
CA MET A 61 -8.35 10.75 -8.86
C MET A 61 -7.63 10.70 -7.51
N GLY A 62 -8.16 11.36 -6.48
CA GLY A 62 -7.61 11.31 -5.12
C GLY A 62 -7.65 9.91 -4.50
N GLU A 63 -8.76 9.19 -4.68
CA GLU A 63 -8.92 7.81 -4.23
C GLU A 63 -7.95 6.85 -4.93
N GLN A 64 -7.75 7.01 -6.25
CA GLN A 64 -6.77 6.23 -7.00
C GLN A 64 -5.34 6.46 -6.50
N LEU A 65 -4.98 7.71 -6.20
CA LEU A 65 -3.66 8.03 -5.67
C LEU A 65 -3.43 7.40 -4.28
N LEU A 66 -4.47 7.37 -3.43
CA LEU A 66 -4.41 6.70 -2.14
C LEU A 66 -4.21 5.20 -2.30
N LYS A 67 -4.93 4.58 -3.24
CA LYS A 67 -4.79 3.14 -3.53
C LYS A 67 -3.37 2.80 -4.01
N GLN A 68 -2.82 3.56 -4.95
CA GLN A 68 -1.46 3.36 -5.43
C GLN A 68 -0.41 3.49 -4.31
N LYS A 69 -0.59 4.49 -3.41
CA LYS A 69 0.30 4.66 -2.25
C LYS A 69 0.24 3.46 -1.31
N GLN A 70 -0.97 2.97 -0.99
CA GLN A 70 -1.13 1.77 -0.16
C GLN A 70 -0.50 0.52 -0.78
N GLU A 71 -0.66 0.34 -2.10
CA GLU A 71 -0.04 -0.77 -2.82
C GLU A 71 1.49 -0.67 -2.82
N THR A 72 2.02 0.55 -3.00
CA THR A 72 3.46 0.80 -2.95
C THR A 72 4.03 0.56 -1.55
N GLU A 73 3.35 1.04 -0.50
CA GLU A 73 3.72 0.81 0.91
C GLU A 73 3.78 -0.71 1.21
N LYS A 74 2.72 -1.44 0.86
CA LYS A 74 2.69 -2.91 1.02
C LYS A 74 3.79 -3.63 0.25
N PHE A 75 4.05 -3.20 -0.98
CA PHE A 75 5.11 -3.78 -1.81
C PHE A 75 6.50 -3.53 -1.19
N GLN A 76 6.74 -2.33 -0.65
CA GLN A 76 7.97 -2.00 0.06
C GLN A 76 8.16 -2.85 1.32
N GLU A 77 7.11 -2.99 2.14
CA GLU A 77 7.12 -3.85 3.33
C GLU A 77 7.43 -5.31 2.98
N MET A 78 6.79 -5.84 1.93
CA MET A 78 7.02 -7.20 1.46
C MET A 78 8.46 -7.41 0.97
N ASN A 79 9.02 -6.46 0.22
CA ASN A 79 10.41 -6.53 -0.25
C ASN A 79 11.42 -6.47 0.90
N MET A 80 11.14 -5.64 1.93
CA MET A 80 11.98 -5.57 3.12
C MET A 80 11.94 -6.89 3.89
N ALA A 81 10.75 -7.46 4.09
CA ALA A 81 10.59 -8.76 4.72
C ALA A 81 11.33 -9.88 3.96
N PHE A 82 11.23 -9.90 2.63
CA PHE A 82 11.95 -10.86 1.79
C PHE A 82 13.48 -10.70 1.91
N SER A 83 13.96 -9.46 1.95
CA SER A 83 15.39 -9.15 2.12
C SER A 83 15.91 -9.63 3.48
N LEU A 84 15.14 -9.43 4.57
CA LEU A 84 15.49 -9.94 5.89
C LEU A 84 15.47 -11.47 5.94
N GLN A 85 14.48 -12.10 5.33
CA GLN A 85 14.40 -13.55 5.22
C GLN A 85 15.60 -14.13 4.45
N TYR A 86 16.02 -13.45 3.38
CA TYR A 86 17.20 -13.85 2.61
C TYR A 86 18.49 -13.74 3.45
N LEU A 87 18.65 -12.66 4.22
CA LEU A 87 19.79 -12.49 5.13
C LEU A 87 19.81 -13.58 6.20
N GLN A 88 18.65 -13.92 6.77
CA GLN A 88 18.54 -15.01 7.73
C GLN A 88 18.95 -16.35 7.12
N LEU A 89 18.44 -16.68 5.94
CA LEU A 89 18.82 -17.89 5.22
C LEU A 89 20.33 -17.97 4.96
N GLN A 90 20.95 -16.85 4.57
CA GLN A 90 22.40 -16.77 4.36
C GLN A 90 23.17 -17.04 5.67
N GLN A 91 22.70 -16.50 6.79
CA GLN A 91 23.30 -16.75 8.11
C GLN A 91 23.17 -18.21 8.53
N ASP A 92 21.99 -18.80 8.35
CA ASP A 92 21.71 -20.20 8.67
C ASP A 92 22.60 -21.13 7.85
N MET A 93 22.72 -20.91 6.54
CA MET A 93 23.61 -21.67 5.66
C MET A 93 25.09 -21.57 6.09
N GLN A 94 25.55 -20.37 6.48
CA GLN A 94 26.91 -20.19 6.97
C GLN A 94 27.14 -20.93 8.29
N GLN A 95 26.15 -20.93 9.18
CA GLN A 95 26.21 -21.67 10.43
C GLN A 95 26.26 -23.17 10.18
N GLU A 96 25.37 -23.69 9.33
CA GLU A 96 25.38 -25.10 8.93
C GLU A 96 26.72 -25.50 8.33
N ASN A 97 27.28 -24.71 7.41
CA ASN A 97 28.56 -25.02 6.79
C ASN A 97 29.71 -25.10 7.81
N ARG A 98 29.72 -24.22 8.82
CA ARG A 98 30.67 -24.31 9.95
C ARG A 98 30.48 -25.60 10.74
N GLN A 99 29.24 -25.96 11.07
CA GLN A 99 28.94 -27.20 11.79
C GLN A 99 29.39 -28.44 11.01
N PHE A 100 29.06 -28.53 9.71
CA PHE A 100 29.50 -29.63 8.86
C PHE A 100 31.02 -29.73 8.78
N THR A 101 31.71 -28.60 8.60
CA THR A 101 33.18 -28.57 8.55
C THR A 101 33.80 -29.06 9.87
N LEU A 102 33.28 -28.61 11.01
CA LEU A 102 33.75 -29.04 12.33
C LEU A 102 33.54 -30.55 12.54
N VAL A 103 32.33 -31.05 12.25
CA VAL A 103 32.02 -32.48 12.39
C VAL A 103 32.89 -33.33 11.47
N SER A 104 33.07 -32.90 10.21
CA SER A 104 33.94 -33.58 9.23
C SER A 104 35.39 -33.64 9.71
N ASN A 105 35.93 -32.53 10.21
CA ASN A 105 37.28 -32.50 10.78
C ASN A 105 37.42 -33.42 12.00
N ILE A 106 36.44 -33.45 12.90
CA ILE A 106 36.44 -34.36 14.05
C ILE A 106 36.40 -35.82 13.58
N MET A 107 35.56 -36.17 12.61
CA MET A 107 35.48 -37.52 12.04
C MET A 107 36.81 -37.93 11.41
N LYS A 108 37.44 -37.04 10.64
CA LYS A 108 38.74 -37.28 10.04
C LYS A 108 39.81 -37.56 11.09
N VAL A 109 39.91 -36.71 12.12
CA VAL A 109 40.86 -36.90 13.23
C VAL A 109 40.60 -38.22 13.96
N LYS A 110 39.34 -38.55 14.26
CA LYS A 110 38.97 -39.82 14.91
C LYS A 110 39.36 -41.03 14.05
N HIS A 111 39.09 -40.97 12.76
CA HIS A 111 39.46 -42.02 11.81
C HIS A 111 40.98 -42.21 11.74
N ASP A 112 41.74 -41.12 11.58
CA ASP A 112 43.20 -41.17 11.49
C ASP A 112 43.83 -41.68 12.80
N THR A 113 43.26 -41.30 13.94
CA THR A 113 43.67 -41.81 15.27
C THR A 113 43.44 -43.31 15.40
N ALA A 114 42.26 -43.80 15.00
CA ALA A 114 41.95 -45.23 15.04
C ALA A 114 42.89 -46.05 14.15
N LYS A 115 43.19 -45.55 12.94
CA LYS A 115 44.14 -46.17 12.03
C LYS A 115 45.55 -46.25 12.62
N ALA A 116 46.03 -45.17 13.25
CA ALA A 116 47.33 -45.16 13.91
C ALA A 116 47.40 -46.14 15.09
N ALA A 117 46.34 -46.22 15.89
CA ALA A 117 46.25 -47.16 17.01
C ALA A 117 46.30 -48.63 16.53
N ILE A 118 45.57 -48.97 15.46
CA ILE A 118 45.63 -50.32 14.85
C ILE A 118 47.03 -50.65 14.35
N ASN A 119 47.69 -49.71 13.66
CA ASN A 119 49.04 -49.94 13.14
C ASN A 119 50.07 -50.18 14.25
N ASN A 120 49.94 -49.54 15.41
CA ASN A 120 50.87 -49.73 16.54
C ASN A 120 50.66 -51.06 17.30
N VAL A 121 49.52 -51.74 17.09
CA VAL A 121 49.20 -53.02 17.73
C VAL A 121 49.54 -54.23 16.84
N ARG A 122 49.81 -54.01 15.55
CA ARG A 122 50.14 -55.04 14.56
C ARG A 122 51.65 -55.23 14.43
#